data_AF-A0A291RR11-F1
#
_entry.id   AF-A0A291RR11-F1
#
_cell.length_a   1.000
_cell.length_b   1.000
_cell.length_c   1.000
_cell.angle_alpha   90.00
_cell.angle_beta   90.00
_cell.angle_gamma   90.00
#
_symmetry.space_group_name_H-M   'P 1'
#
loop_
_entity.id
_entity.type
_entity.pdbx_description
1 polymer ?
#
loop_
_entity_poly.entity_id
_entity_poly.type
_entity_poly.pdbx_seq_one_letter_code
_entity_poly.pdbx_strand_id
1 'polypeptide(L)'
;MELGSSGQLNVTLLFGFSSGMSFPATYEEFKRVVELAKSLEHDLAEPGVKKRKVTITVGAAVPPHLAPTHFRELDVGQQRGRRACALRRLINYAAQPDSGVDIVRTGMEDTPYLVDAYGQVRMTDNVELLSMAIDELRANGADIEYDDKVVFECMATDSVRDNMPKMEPCSALRQDSDDSWVEP
;
A
#
# COMPACT_ATOMS: atom_id res chain seq x y z
N MET A 1 -26.74 0.37 -5.72
CA MET A 1 -25.57 -0.53 -5.74
C MET A 1 -24.99 -0.43 -4.35
N GLU A 2 -25.26 -1.43 -3.51
CA GLU A 2 -25.23 -1.30 -2.05
C GLU A 2 -24.06 -2.10 -1.48
N LEU A 3 -23.21 -1.45 -0.69
CA LEU A 3 -22.07 -2.08 -0.03
C LEU A 3 -22.53 -2.60 1.33
N GLY A 4 -22.53 -3.93 1.51
CA GLY A 4 -22.94 -4.63 2.73
C GLY A 4 -22.23 -4.19 4.01
N SER A 5 -22.79 -4.62 5.15
CA SER A 5 -22.47 -4.18 6.53
C SER A 5 -21.05 -4.48 7.04
N SER A 6 -20.21 -5.16 6.26
CA SER A 6 -18.82 -5.52 6.60
C SER A 6 -17.78 -4.96 5.61
N GLY A 7 -18.16 -3.99 4.78
CA GLY A 7 -17.35 -3.55 3.64
C GLY A 7 -16.09 -2.75 4.01
N GLN A 8 -15.05 -2.87 3.20
CA GLN A 8 -13.93 -1.93 3.14
C GLN A 8 -14.19 -0.85 2.09
N LEU A 9 -13.71 0.37 2.33
CA LEU A 9 -13.64 1.41 1.32
C LEU A 9 -12.29 1.32 0.61
N ASN A 10 -12.31 0.71 -0.58
CA ASN A 10 -11.13 0.64 -1.42
C ASN A 10 -10.98 1.92 -2.24
N VAL A 11 -10.08 2.80 -1.81
CA VAL A 11 -9.68 4.00 -2.54
C VAL A 11 -8.53 3.64 -3.46
N THR A 12 -8.87 3.32 -4.70
CA THR A 12 -7.88 3.19 -5.77
C THR A 12 -7.64 4.56 -6.37
N LEU A 13 -6.46 5.11 -6.11
CA LEU A 13 -6.06 6.34 -6.76
C LEU A 13 -5.43 6.00 -8.11
N LEU A 14 -6.25 6.07 -9.16
CA LEU A 14 -5.84 5.90 -10.55
C LEU A 14 -5.29 7.22 -11.07
N PHE A 15 -4.01 7.24 -11.42
CA PHE A 15 -3.36 8.44 -11.96
C PHE A 15 -2.78 8.16 -13.35
N GLY A 16 -2.59 9.20 -14.16
CA GLY A 16 -1.84 9.09 -15.42
C GLY A 16 -2.60 8.60 -16.66
N PHE A 17 -3.85 8.13 -16.53
CA PHE A 17 -4.69 7.76 -17.69
C PHE A 17 -5.64 8.86 -18.17
N SER A 18 -5.90 9.91 -17.37
CA SER A 18 -6.71 11.05 -17.78
C SER A 18 -6.12 12.36 -17.29
N SER A 19 -6.17 13.40 -18.13
CA SER A 19 -5.67 14.75 -17.84
C SER A 19 -6.40 15.48 -16.70
N GLY A 20 -7.53 14.93 -16.23
CA GLY A 20 -8.36 15.52 -15.18
C GLY A 20 -8.09 15.02 -13.75
N MET A 21 -7.29 13.96 -13.57
CA MET A 21 -6.97 13.42 -12.24
C MET A 21 -5.46 13.47 -11.99
N SER A 22 -5.00 14.62 -11.52
CA SER A 22 -3.60 14.82 -11.12
C SER A 22 -3.28 14.11 -9.81
N PHE A 23 -2.08 13.54 -9.73
CA PHE A 23 -1.51 13.03 -8.48
C PHE A 23 -1.50 14.15 -7.42
N PRO A 24 -1.99 13.92 -6.16
CA PRO A 24 -1.99 14.93 -5.11
C PRO A 24 -0.60 15.54 -4.99
N ALA A 25 -0.51 16.86 -5.16
CA ALA A 25 0.74 17.59 -5.03
C ALA A 25 1.08 17.85 -3.55
N THR A 26 0.08 17.82 -2.67
CA THR A 26 0.19 18.11 -1.25
C THR A 26 -0.55 17.07 -0.41
N TYR A 27 -0.19 16.99 0.87
CA TYR A 27 -0.90 16.19 1.86
C TYR A 27 -2.36 16.64 2.03
N GLU A 28 -2.63 17.94 1.94
CA GLU A 28 -4.00 18.47 2.03
C GLU A 28 -4.88 17.98 0.88
N GLU A 29 -4.36 17.96 -0.35
CA GLU A 29 -5.06 17.38 -1.49
C GLU A 29 -5.32 15.89 -1.31
N PHE A 30 -4.32 15.14 -0.83
CA PHE A 30 -4.46 13.72 -0.52
C PHE A 30 -5.55 13.49 0.53
N LYS A 31 -5.52 14.23 1.64
CA LYS A 31 -6.45 14.09 2.75
C LYS A 31 -7.89 14.38 2.31
N ARG A 32 -8.09 15.41 1.47
CA ARG A 32 -9.41 15.68 0.86
C ARG A 32 -9.96 14.49 0.08
N VAL A 33 -9.12 13.75 -0.64
CA VAL A 33 -9.56 12.56 -1.38
C VAL A 33 -9.98 11.44 -0.43
N VAL A 34 -9.21 11.22 0.64
CA VAL A 34 -9.56 10.23 1.67
C VAL A 34 -10.85 10.61 2.41
N GLU A 35 -10.98 11.89 2.79
CA GLU A 35 -12.18 12.43 3.44
C GLU A 35 -13.42 12.32 2.54
N LEU A 36 -13.28 12.63 1.24
CA LEU A 36 -14.34 12.46 0.26
C LEU A 36 -14.74 10.99 0.14
N ALA A 37 -13.78 10.07 0.05
CA ALA A 37 -14.08 8.64 0.03
C ALA A 37 -14.82 8.19 1.30
N LYS A 38 -14.37 8.62 2.49
CA LYS A 38 -15.07 8.39 3.76
C LYS A 38 -16.42 9.10 3.84
N SER A 39 -16.68 10.15 3.07
CA SER A 39 -18.00 10.83 3.03
C SER A 39 -19.04 10.03 2.25
N LEU A 40 -18.60 9.21 1.29
CA LEU A 40 -19.45 8.28 0.55
C LEU A 40 -19.82 7.04 1.38
N GLU A 41 -19.23 6.89 2.56
CA GLU A 41 -19.59 5.84 3.50
C GLU A 41 -21.03 6.03 3.96
N HIS A 42 -21.86 5.01 3.73
CA HIS A 42 -23.22 4.95 4.25
C HIS A 42 -23.47 3.61 4.91
N ASP A 43 -23.70 3.62 6.22
CA ASP A 43 -24.13 2.44 6.98
C ASP A 43 -25.65 2.54 7.20
N LEU A 44 -26.38 1.51 6.72
CA LEU A 44 -27.83 1.43 6.83
C LEU A 44 -28.28 0.96 8.22
N ALA A 45 -27.45 0.21 8.92
CA ALA A 45 -27.75 -0.30 10.26
C ALA A 45 -27.51 0.79 11.33
N GLU A 46 -26.50 1.64 11.12
CA GLU A 46 -26.18 2.74 12.03
C GLU A 46 -25.98 4.06 11.25
N PRO A 47 -27.06 4.75 10.86
CA PRO A 47 -26.99 6.02 10.15
C PRO A 47 -26.18 7.05 10.94
N GLY A 48 -25.09 7.54 10.33
CA GLY A 48 -24.20 8.56 10.92
C GLY A 48 -22.91 8.01 11.54
N VAL A 49 -22.74 6.69 11.62
CA VAL A 49 -21.48 6.09 12.08
C VAL A 49 -20.62 5.69 10.88
N LYS A 50 -19.36 6.12 10.90
CA LYS A 50 -18.35 5.75 9.90
C LYS A 50 -17.41 4.70 10.51
N LYS A 51 -17.53 3.45 10.08
CA LYS A 51 -16.79 2.30 10.61
C LYS A 51 -15.86 1.65 9.59
N ARG A 52 -16.04 1.92 8.30
CA ARG A 52 -15.33 1.20 7.23
C ARG A 52 -13.87 1.62 7.18
N LYS A 53 -12.99 0.62 7.13
CA LYS A 53 -11.55 0.82 6.90
C LYS A 53 -11.32 1.34 5.49
N VAL A 54 -10.38 2.27 5.35
CA VAL A 54 -9.92 2.81 4.06
C VAL A 54 -8.65 2.10 3.65
N THR A 55 -8.77 1.33 2.58
CA THR A 55 -7.61 0.79 1.85
C THR A 55 -7.24 1.80 0.79
N ILE A 56 -5.98 2.24 0.80
CA ILE A 56 -5.42 3.04 -0.29
C ILE A 56 -4.49 2.20 -1.13
N THR A 57 -4.68 2.27 -2.45
CA THR A 57 -3.77 1.67 -3.41
C THR A 57 -3.40 2.68 -4.49
N VAL A 58 -2.21 2.52 -5.04
CA VAL A 58 -1.69 3.37 -6.10
C VAL A 58 -1.89 2.66 -7.44
N GLY A 59 -3.07 2.70 -8.02
CA GLY A 59 -3.29 2.00 -9.29
C GLY A 59 -2.56 2.68 -10.46
N ALA A 60 -1.57 2.00 -11.04
CA ALA A 60 -0.96 2.24 -12.36
C ALA A 60 -0.64 3.72 -12.67
N ALA A 61 -0.05 4.43 -11.71
CA ALA A 61 -0.30 5.86 -11.53
C ALA A 61 0.53 6.84 -12.37
N VAL A 62 1.75 6.46 -12.77
CA VAL A 62 2.61 7.36 -13.51
C VAL A 62 3.35 6.54 -14.56
N PRO A 63 3.23 6.84 -15.86
CA PRO A 63 4.06 6.22 -16.87
C PRO A 63 5.55 6.41 -16.51
N PRO A 64 6.43 5.40 -16.71
CA PRO A 64 7.85 5.50 -16.36
C PRO A 64 8.52 6.79 -16.83
N HIS A 65 8.20 7.26 -18.04
CA HIS A 65 8.76 8.49 -18.62
C HIS A 65 8.28 9.79 -17.94
N LEU A 66 7.15 9.77 -17.23
CA LEU A 66 6.64 10.90 -16.45
C LEU A 66 7.09 10.85 -14.97
N ALA A 67 7.58 9.71 -14.49
CA ALA A 67 7.98 9.52 -13.10
C ALA A 67 8.92 10.61 -12.54
N PRO A 68 9.92 11.12 -13.29
CA PRO A 68 10.78 12.18 -12.81
C PRO A 68 10.05 13.50 -12.53
N THR A 69 8.96 13.81 -13.25
CA THR A 69 8.18 15.05 -13.06
C THR A 69 7.36 15.05 -11.75
N HIS A 70 7.17 13.85 -11.19
CA HIS A 70 6.52 13.62 -9.91
C HIS A 70 7.51 13.50 -8.74
N PHE A 71 8.82 13.65 -8.99
CA PHE A 71 9.85 13.65 -7.94
C PHE A 71 9.90 15.00 -7.22
N ARG A 72 9.13 15.13 -6.14
CA ARG A 72 8.84 16.37 -5.42
C ARG A 72 9.14 16.25 -3.93
N GLU A 73 9.26 17.39 -3.26
CA GLU A 73 9.44 17.44 -1.81
C GLU A 73 8.18 17.00 -1.07
N LEU A 74 8.39 16.35 0.07
CA LEU A 74 7.35 16.06 1.05
C LEU A 74 6.96 17.34 1.78
N ASP A 75 5.67 17.60 1.92
CA ASP A 75 5.11 18.79 2.56
C ASP A 75 4.61 18.56 4.00
N VAL A 76 4.64 17.31 4.48
CA VAL A 76 4.17 16.89 5.81
C VAL A 76 5.09 15.85 6.46
N GLY A 77 4.91 15.65 7.76
CA GLY A 77 5.54 14.59 8.53
C GLY A 77 7.00 14.84 8.89
N GLN A 78 7.63 13.85 9.53
CA GLN A 78 9.03 13.93 9.97
C GLN A 78 10.03 14.04 8.81
N GLN A 79 9.63 13.59 7.62
CA GLN A 79 10.43 13.58 6.40
C GLN A 79 10.21 14.82 5.51
N ARG A 80 9.51 15.86 6.01
CA ARG A 80 9.22 17.09 5.25
C ARG A 80 10.48 17.70 4.64
N GLY A 81 10.40 18.14 3.38
CA GLY A 81 11.51 18.68 2.59
C GLY A 81 12.34 17.63 1.85
N ARG A 82 12.22 16.34 2.20
CA ARG A 82 12.88 15.27 1.43
C ARG A 82 12.19 15.09 0.09
N ARG A 83 12.97 14.96 -0.99
CA ARG A 83 12.42 14.62 -2.31
C ARG A 83 12.06 13.14 -2.38
N ALA A 84 10.87 12.85 -2.91
CA ALA A 84 10.34 11.52 -3.04
C ALA A 84 9.53 11.36 -4.34
N CYS A 85 9.52 10.14 -4.87
CA CYS A 85 8.67 9.78 -6.01
C CYS A 85 7.22 9.64 -5.58
N ALA A 86 6.30 9.57 -6.55
CA ALA A 86 4.86 9.48 -6.31
C ALA A 86 4.49 8.40 -5.27
N LEU A 87 4.99 7.18 -5.43
CA LEU A 87 4.66 6.09 -4.53
C LEU A 87 5.13 6.36 -3.08
N ARG A 88 6.40 6.76 -2.89
CA ARG A 88 6.93 7.11 -1.56
C ARG A 88 6.18 8.27 -0.91
N ARG A 89 5.79 9.28 -1.70
CA ARG A 89 4.98 10.39 -1.22
C ARG A 89 3.61 9.93 -0.72
N LEU A 90 2.95 9.04 -1.46
CA LEU A 90 1.66 8.50 -1.06
C LEU A 90 1.75 7.66 0.22
N ILE A 91 2.79 6.84 0.34
CA ILE A 91 3.04 6.06 1.57
C ILE A 91 3.31 7.01 2.76
N ASN A 92 4.11 8.05 2.56
CA ASN A 92 4.33 9.08 3.59
C ASN A 92 3.01 9.77 4.00
N TYR A 93 2.15 10.12 3.06
CA TYR A 93 0.84 10.73 3.34
C TYR A 93 -0.09 9.76 4.08
N ALA A 94 -0.14 8.50 3.64
CA ALA A 94 -0.92 7.46 4.31
C ALA A 94 -0.44 7.22 5.76
N ALA A 95 0.87 7.32 6.01
CA ALA A 95 1.46 7.15 7.33
C ALA A 95 1.19 8.30 8.31
N GLN A 96 0.59 9.41 7.89
CA GLN A 96 0.28 10.51 8.81
C GLN A 96 -0.86 10.10 9.77
N PRO A 97 -0.78 10.46 11.08
CA PRO A 97 -1.77 10.03 12.07
C PRO A 97 -3.22 10.43 11.77
N ASP A 98 -3.42 11.52 11.03
CA ASP A 98 -4.73 12.05 10.65
C ASP A 98 -5.08 11.80 9.17
N SER A 99 -4.33 10.91 8.50
CA SER A 99 -4.53 10.59 7.08
C SER A 99 -5.88 9.93 6.82
N GLY A 100 -6.40 9.20 7.82
CA GLY A 100 -7.61 8.39 7.71
C GLY A 100 -7.42 7.12 6.87
N VAL A 101 -6.18 6.75 6.52
CA VAL A 101 -5.86 5.50 5.83
C VAL A 101 -5.57 4.39 6.83
N ASP A 102 -6.18 3.22 6.61
CA ASP A 102 -6.02 2.04 7.45
C ASP A 102 -5.08 1.01 6.82
N ILE A 103 -5.08 0.89 5.48
CA ILE A 103 -4.32 -0.13 4.74
C ILE A 103 -3.63 0.51 3.54
N VAL A 104 -2.33 0.25 3.37
CA VAL A 104 -1.56 0.64 2.18
C VAL A 104 -1.29 -0.60 1.32
N ARG A 105 -1.70 -0.56 0.06
CA ARG A 105 -1.44 -1.62 -0.93
C ARG A 105 -0.40 -1.16 -1.95
N THR A 106 0.54 -2.05 -2.27
CA THR A 106 1.54 -1.86 -3.32
C THR A 106 1.83 -3.19 -4.03
N GLY A 107 2.16 -3.11 -5.31
CA GLY A 107 2.59 -4.24 -6.12
C GLY A 107 2.87 -3.83 -7.56
N MET A 108 3.31 -4.78 -8.38
CA MET A 108 3.59 -4.53 -9.81
C MET A 108 2.33 -4.17 -10.61
N GLU A 109 1.14 -4.52 -10.12
CA GLU A 109 -0.15 -4.03 -10.63
C GLU A 109 -0.25 -2.51 -10.53
N ASP A 110 0.31 -1.95 -9.45
CA ASP A 110 0.24 -0.54 -9.09
C ASP A 110 1.38 0.28 -9.75
N THR A 111 2.60 -0.27 -9.78
CA THR A 111 3.72 0.29 -10.53
C THR A 111 4.76 -0.78 -10.88
N PRO A 112 5.13 -0.94 -12.17
CA PRO A 112 6.14 -1.93 -12.56
C PRO A 112 7.59 -1.42 -12.42
N TYR A 113 7.79 -0.27 -11.76
CA TYR A 113 9.10 0.36 -11.61
C TYR A 113 9.28 1.04 -10.24
N LEU A 114 10.54 1.28 -9.90
CA LEU A 114 10.97 2.14 -8.79
C LEU A 114 11.66 3.39 -9.33
N VAL A 115 11.64 4.44 -8.50
CA VAL A 115 12.44 5.65 -8.70
C VAL A 115 13.43 5.73 -7.55
N ASP A 116 14.72 5.80 -7.87
CA ASP A 116 15.76 5.91 -6.85
C ASP A 116 15.87 7.33 -6.25
N ALA A 117 16.83 7.53 -5.35
CA ALA A 117 17.07 8.81 -4.70
C ALA A 117 17.50 9.94 -5.67
N TYR A 118 17.97 9.58 -6.86
CA TYR A 118 18.41 10.51 -7.91
C TYR A 118 17.31 10.78 -8.95
N GLY A 119 16.13 10.19 -8.79
CA GLY A 119 15.03 10.33 -9.74
C GLY A 119 15.15 9.39 -10.95
N GLN A 120 16.05 8.41 -10.94
CA GLN A 120 16.22 7.45 -12.03
C GLN A 120 15.21 6.33 -11.92
N VAL A 121 14.65 5.94 -13.07
CA VAL A 121 13.62 4.90 -13.16
C VAL A 121 14.29 3.56 -13.46
N ARG A 122 13.92 2.52 -12.71
CA ARG A 122 14.32 1.14 -12.97
C ARG A 122 13.15 0.17 -12.80
N MET A 123 13.20 -0.94 -13.52
CA MET A 123 12.28 -2.05 -13.28
C MET A 123 12.46 -2.62 -11.87
N THR A 124 11.39 -3.21 -11.35
CA THR A 124 11.29 -3.72 -9.98
C THR A 124 10.43 -4.97 -9.95
N ASP A 125 10.45 -5.68 -8.82
CA ASP A 125 9.48 -6.72 -8.50
C ASP A 125 8.61 -6.36 -7.27
N ASN A 126 7.67 -7.25 -6.91
CA ASN A 126 6.80 -7.08 -5.74
C ASN A 126 7.56 -7.05 -4.40
N VAL A 127 8.68 -7.76 -4.28
CA VAL A 127 9.47 -7.84 -3.04
C VAL A 127 10.16 -6.50 -2.80
N GLU A 128 10.78 -5.94 -3.83
CA GLU A 128 11.43 -4.63 -3.78
C GLU A 128 10.42 -3.51 -3.50
N LEU A 129 9.22 -3.56 -4.10
CA LEU A 129 8.15 -2.61 -3.83
C LEU A 129 7.66 -2.68 -2.38
N LEU A 130 7.43 -3.89 -1.89
CA LEU A 130 7.01 -4.11 -0.50
C LEU A 130 8.10 -3.63 0.48
N SER A 131 9.36 -3.97 0.24
CA SER A 131 10.48 -3.52 1.07
C SER A 131 10.55 -2.00 1.11
N MET A 132 10.44 -1.35 -0.04
CA MET A 132 10.44 0.11 -0.12
C MET A 132 9.26 0.74 0.64
N ALA A 133 8.08 0.14 0.56
CA ALA A 133 6.91 0.61 1.30
C ALA A 133 7.07 0.45 2.81
N ILE A 134 7.61 -0.68 3.26
CA ILE A 134 7.94 -0.95 4.66
C ILE A 134 8.92 0.08 5.20
N ASP A 135 10.01 0.35 4.45
CA ASP A 135 11.01 1.33 4.84
C ASP A 135 10.41 2.74 4.96
N GLU A 136 9.54 3.10 4.02
CA GLU A 136 8.88 4.40 3.99
C GLU A 136 7.85 4.55 5.14
N LEU A 137 7.06 3.51 5.44
CA LEU A 137 6.15 3.51 6.59
C LEU A 137 6.90 3.70 7.91
N ARG A 138 7.96 2.91 8.12
CA ARG A 138 8.80 2.99 9.33
C ARG A 138 9.49 4.35 9.47
N ALA A 139 9.98 4.91 8.37
CA ALA A 139 10.60 6.25 8.37
C ALA A 139 9.63 7.38 8.75
N ASN A 140 8.32 7.11 8.73
CA ASN A 140 7.26 8.03 9.14
C ASN A 140 6.60 7.64 10.46
N GLY A 141 7.16 6.66 11.19
CA GLY A 141 6.66 6.24 12.50
C GLY A 141 5.41 5.37 12.45
N ALA A 142 5.07 4.81 11.29
CA ALA A 142 4.01 3.81 11.17
C ALA A 142 4.58 2.41 11.41
N ASP A 143 3.90 1.64 12.27
CA ASP A 143 4.18 0.23 12.49
C ASP A 143 3.49 -0.64 11.43
N ILE A 144 4.01 -1.85 11.26
CA ILE A 144 3.46 -2.84 10.32
C ILE A 144 2.80 -3.93 11.15
N GLU A 145 1.56 -4.26 10.79
CA GLU A 145 0.85 -5.38 11.39
C GLU A 145 1.27 -6.70 10.74
N TYR A 146 1.69 -7.65 11.57
CA TYR A 146 2.12 -8.99 11.17
C TYR A 146 1.26 -10.09 11.79
N ASP A 147 0.43 -9.77 12.79
CA ASP A 147 -0.49 -10.71 13.41
C ASP A 147 -1.54 -11.13 12.36
N ASP A 148 -1.56 -12.43 12.06
CA ASP A 148 -2.43 -13.00 11.04
C ASP A 148 -3.90 -12.76 11.36
N LYS A 149 -4.32 -12.87 12.62
CA LYS A 149 -5.70 -12.63 13.03
C LYS A 149 -6.08 -11.18 12.81
N VAL A 150 -5.21 -10.25 13.22
CA VAL A 150 -5.46 -8.81 13.01
C VAL A 150 -5.52 -8.51 11.52
N VAL A 151 -4.64 -9.11 10.70
CA VAL A 151 -4.67 -8.96 9.24
C VAL A 151 -5.97 -9.52 8.65
N PHE A 152 -6.39 -10.74 9.02
CA PHE A 152 -7.64 -11.35 8.51
C PHE A 152 -8.88 -10.54 8.89
N GLU A 153 -8.95 -10.04 10.14
CA GLU A 153 -9.99 -9.15 10.61
C GLU A 153 -9.96 -7.80 9.87
N CYS A 154 -8.77 -7.22 9.68
CA CYS A 154 -8.58 -6.00 8.90
C CYS A 154 -9.06 -6.17 7.45
N MET A 155 -8.74 -7.30 6.84
CA MET A 155 -9.08 -7.64 5.46
C MET A 155 -10.53 -8.13 5.29
N ALA A 156 -11.29 -8.30 6.37
CA ALA A 156 -12.62 -8.90 6.38
C ALA A 156 -12.64 -10.28 5.68
N THR A 157 -11.58 -11.08 5.91
CA THR A 157 -11.34 -12.38 5.24
C THR A 157 -11.34 -13.56 6.22
N ASP A 158 -12.04 -13.42 7.36
CA ASP A 158 -12.16 -14.49 8.37
C ASP A 158 -12.64 -15.81 7.78
N SER A 159 -13.55 -15.77 6.81
CA SER A 159 -14.03 -16.96 6.10
C SER A 159 -12.94 -17.69 5.32
N VAL A 160 -11.89 -17.00 4.87
CA VAL A 160 -10.73 -17.62 4.22
C VAL A 160 -9.86 -18.30 5.26
N ARG A 161 -9.58 -17.62 6.38
CA ARG A 161 -8.82 -18.20 7.51
C ARG A 161 -9.46 -19.49 8.02
N ASP A 162 -10.77 -19.48 8.21
CA ASP A 162 -11.52 -20.62 8.76
C ASP A 162 -11.53 -21.82 7.79
N ASN A 163 -11.25 -21.59 6.50
CA ASN A 163 -11.15 -22.61 5.46
C ASN A 163 -9.71 -22.91 5.01
N MET A 164 -8.70 -22.25 5.58
CA MET A 164 -7.31 -22.57 5.26
C MET A 164 -6.95 -23.94 5.83
N PRO A 165 -6.40 -24.86 5.02
CA PRO A 165 -5.85 -26.10 5.56
C PRO A 165 -4.73 -25.72 6.55
N LYS A 166 -4.78 -26.32 7.75
CA LYS A 166 -3.73 -26.14 8.76
C LYS A 166 -2.39 -26.53 8.12
N MET A 167 -1.56 -25.53 7.80
CA MET A 167 -0.20 -25.81 7.36
C MET A 167 0.60 -26.29 8.56
N GLU A 168 1.10 -27.52 8.47
CA GLU A 168 2.10 -28.00 9.41
C GLU A 168 3.35 -27.11 9.30
N PRO A 169 3.99 -26.73 10.43
CA PRO A 169 5.23 -25.97 10.39
C PRO A 169 6.25 -26.73 9.55
N CYS A 170 6.82 -26.05 8.56
CA CYS A 170 7.80 -26.59 7.63
C CYS A 170 9.09 -26.96 8.41
N SER A 171 9.13 -28.17 8.94
CA SER A 171 10.26 -28.72 9.71
C SER A 171 11.13 -29.67 8.87
N ALA A 172 10.92 -29.73 7.56
CA ALA A 172 11.61 -30.67 6.67
C ALA A 172 12.52 -29.95 5.66
N LEU A 173 13.59 -29.32 6.14
CA LEU A 173 14.81 -29.07 5.35
C LEU A 173 16.05 -29.40 6.20
N ARG A 174 16.09 -30.63 6.71
CA ARG A 174 17.34 -31.35 6.98
C ARG A 174 17.15 -32.78 6.52
N GLN A 175 17.48 -33.03 5.27
CA GLN A 175 17.95 -34.35 4.87
C GLN A 175 19.31 -34.15 4.22
N ASP A 176 20.28 -34.76 4.88
CA ASP A 176 21.66 -34.91 4.45
C ASP A 176 21.70 -35.47 3.03
N SER A 177 22.30 -34.73 2.10
CA SER A 177 22.74 -35.28 0.82
C SER A 177 24.26 -35.33 0.84
N ASP A 178 24.78 -36.49 1.25
CA ASP A 178 26.09 -37.00 0.85
C ASP A 178 26.12 -37.05 -0.69
N ASP A 179 26.61 -35.99 -1.32
CA ASP A 179 26.97 -36.01 -2.74
C ASP A 179 28.48 -35.94 -2.88
N SER A 180 29.06 -37.13 -2.98
CA SER A 180 30.41 -37.36 -3.48
C SER A 180 30.52 -36.84 -4.91
N TRP A 181 31.29 -35.79 -5.11
CA TRP A 181 31.69 -35.31 -6.44
C TRP A 181 32.64 -36.32 -7.09
N VAL A 182 32.25 -36.85 -8.25
CA VAL A 182 33.14 -37.53 -9.20
C VAL A 182 33.24 -36.62 -10.43
N GLU A 183 34.42 -36.03 -10.64
CA GLU A 183 34.76 -35.26 -11.84
C GLU A 183 34.90 -36.18 -13.07
N PRO A 184 34.58 -35.63 -14.25
CA PRO A 184 35.43 -35.81 -15.43
C PRO A 184 35.94 -34.48 -16.00
#